data_AF-A0A933RZ07-F1
#
_entry.id   AF-A0A933RZ07-F1
#
_cell.length_a   1.000
_cell.length_b   1.000
_cell.length_c   1.000
_cell.angle_alpha   90.00
_cell.angle_beta   90.00
_cell.angle_gamma   90.00
#
_symmetry.space_group_name_H-M   'P 1'
#
loop_
_entity.id
_entity.type
_entity.pdbx_description
1 polymer ?
#
loop_
_entity_poly.entity_id
_entity_poly.type
_entity_poly.pdbx_seq_one_letter_code
_entity_poly.pdbx_strand_id
1 'polypeptide(L)'
;MVTLAGSDAELRARAWDAAATVVDPEIPVLTIADLGVLREVSVEQGRVEVTITPTYSGCPAMNMITLEIETALARAGIADARVKTVLAPAWTTDWMSADGRAKLKDYGIAPPLAPSGRRALFGALEIACPQCGSVDTEQLSEFGSTSCKALWRCKSCREPFDYFKCH
;
A
#
# COMPACT_ATOMS: atom_id res chain seq x y z
N MET A 1 -1.11 -40.48 8.00
CA MET A 1 0.08 -39.81 7.45
C MET A 1 -0.39 -38.45 6.94
N VAL A 2 -0.43 -37.44 7.82
CA VAL A 2 -0.81 -36.06 7.45
C VAL A 2 0.38 -35.50 6.69
N THR A 3 0.18 -35.16 5.42
CA THR A 3 1.21 -34.68 4.50
C THR A 3 1.73 -33.32 4.97
N LEU A 4 3.05 -33.17 5.10
CA LEU A 4 3.73 -31.90 5.42
C LEU A 4 3.31 -30.74 4.50
N ALA A 5 2.89 -31.04 3.26
CA ALA A 5 2.35 -30.06 2.33
C ALA A 5 1.03 -29.41 2.82
N GLY A 6 0.21 -30.13 3.59
CA GLY A 6 -1.00 -29.58 4.19
C GLY A 6 -0.71 -28.59 5.32
N SER A 7 0.26 -28.92 6.18
CA SER A 7 0.68 -28.02 7.27
C SER A 7 1.36 -26.76 6.75
N ASP A 8 2.14 -26.85 5.67
CA ASP A 8 2.82 -25.70 5.09
C ASP A 8 1.84 -24.74 4.41
N ALA A 9 0.80 -25.26 3.75
CA ALA A 9 -0.26 -24.43 3.17
C ALA A 9 -1.08 -23.69 4.24
N GLU A 10 -1.40 -24.35 5.35
CA GLU A 10 -2.08 -23.73 6.51
C GLU A 10 -1.19 -22.69 7.19
N LEU A 11 0.09 -22.98 7.36
CA LEU A 11 1.07 -22.04 7.91
C LEU A 11 1.21 -20.80 7.02
N ARG A 12 1.28 -21.00 5.70
CA ARG A 12 1.34 -19.92 4.71
C ARG A 12 0.11 -19.03 4.78
N ALA A 13 -1.09 -19.62 4.84
CA ALA A 13 -2.34 -18.88 4.96
C ALA A 13 -2.38 -18.04 6.24
N ARG A 14 -2.05 -18.65 7.39
CA ARG A 14 -1.96 -17.94 8.68
C ARG A 14 -0.95 -16.79 8.66
N ALA A 15 0.22 -17.01 8.07
CA ALA A 15 1.24 -15.99 7.93
C ALA A 15 0.78 -14.82 7.04
N TRP A 16 0.13 -15.14 5.92
CA TRP A 16 -0.48 -14.15 5.04
C TRP A 16 -1.53 -13.32 5.78
N ASP A 17 -2.48 -14.00 6.46
CA ASP A 17 -3.55 -13.32 7.19
C ASP A 17 -3.01 -12.40 8.28
N ALA A 18 -1.98 -12.84 9.02
CA ALA A 18 -1.32 -12.02 10.04
C ALA A 18 -0.61 -10.80 9.43
N ALA A 19 0.21 -11.01 8.39
CA ALA A 19 0.93 -9.91 7.73
C ALA A 19 -0.04 -8.92 7.06
N ALA A 20 -1.15 -9.38 6.50
CA ALA A 20 -2.16 -8.55 5.86
C ALA A 20 -2.87 -7.59 6.83
N THR A 21 -2.79 -7.82 8.15
CA THR A 21 -3.35 -6.89 9.15
C THR A 21 -2.46 -5.67 9.43
N VAL A 22 -1.20 -5.69 8.99
CA VAL A 22 -0.26 -4.60 9.24
C VAL A 22 -0.67 -3.36 8.45
N VAL A 23 -0.76 -2.23 9.14
CA VAL A 23 -1.13 -0.93 8.57
C VAL A 23 0.09 -0.14 8.12
N ASP A 24 -0.10 0.69 7.10
CA ASP A 24 0.92 1.64 6.70
C ASP A 24 1.03 2.78 7.74
N PRO A 25 2.22 3.08 8.26
CA PRO A 25 2.38 4.11 9.30
C PRO A 25 2.16 5.53 8.79
N GLU A 26 2.23 5.77 7.47
CA GLU A 26 1.93 7.06 6.85
C GLU A 26 0.43 7.22 6.53
N ILE A 27 -0.28 6.12 6.31
CA ILE A 27 -1.72 6.07 6.02
C ILE A 27 -2.38 4.96 6.87
N PRO A 28 -2.65 5.22 8.16
CA PRO A 28 -3.08 4.17 9.12
C PRO A 28 -4.42 3.49 8.79
N VAL A 29 -5.20 4.04 7.86
CA VAL A 29 -6.44 3.44 7.38
C VAL A 29 -6.22 2.33 6.34
N LEU A 30 -5.01 2.22 5.79
CA LEU A 30 -4.67 1.21 4.79
C LEU A 30 -3.77 0.15 5.37
N THR A 31 -4.06 -1.11 5.03
CA THR A 31 -3.13 -2.21 5.24
C THR A 31 -2.08 -2.28 4.14
N ILE A 32 -0.96 -2.94 4.43
CA ILE A 32 0.04 -3.27 3.41
C ILE A 32 -0.52 -4.20 2.32
N ALA A 33 -1.59 -4.94 2.63
CA ALA A 33 -2.34 -5.73 1.65
C ALA A 33 -3.22 -4.84 0.77
N ASP A 34 -3.90 -3.83 1.33
CA ASP A 34 -4.68 -2.85 0.57
C ASP A 34 -3.82 -2.05 -0.42
N LEU A 35 -2.61 -1.70 -0.01
CA LEU A 35 -1.63 -1.02 -0.86
C LEU A 35 -0.96 -1.94 -1.89
N GLY A 36 -1.06 -3.27 -1.72
CA GLY A 36 -0.30 -4.23 -2.53
C GLY A 36 1.21 -4.21 -2.26
N VAL A 37 1.63 -3.67 -1.11
CA VAL A 37 3.01 -3.71 -0.57
C VAL A 37 3.37 -5.13 -0.15
N LEU A 38 2.43 -5.87 0.43
CA LEU A 38 2.56 -7.30 0.69
C LEU A 38 2.46 -8.08 -0.63
N ARG A 39 3.54 -8.77 -1.02
CA ARG A 39 3.63 -9.42 -2.35
C ARG A 39 3.45 -10.91 -2.27
N GLU A 40 4.17 -11.54 -1.37
CA GLU A 40 4.23 -12.99 -1.29
C GLU A 40 4.51 -13.43 0.14
N VAL A 41 3.96 -14.58 0.49
CA VAL A 41 4.36 -15.33 1.67
C VAL A 41 4.69 -16.74 1.21
N SER A 42 5.95 -17.14 1.38
CA SER A 42 6.44 -18.47 1.06
C SER A 42 6.78 -19.23 2.35
N VAL A 43 6.68 -20.56 2.28
CA VAL A 43 7.04 -21.45 3.38
C VAL A 43 8.00 -22.49 2.83
N GLU A 44 9.19 -22.55 3.42
CA GLU A 44 10.21 -23.54 3.06
C GLU A 44 10.65 -24.28 4.33
N GLN A 45 10.40 -25.58 4.39
CA GLN A 45 10.81 -26.43 5.52
C GLN A 45 10.30 -25.90 6.87
N GLY A 46 9.07 -25.37 6.90
CA GLY A 46 8.46 -24.77 8.10
C GLY A 46 8.93 -23.36 8.45
N ARG A 47 9.82 -22.73 7.66
CA ARG A 47 10.20 -21.33 7.81
C ARG A 47 9.40 -20.44 6.88
N VAL A 48 8.89 -19.33 7.42
CA VAL A 48 8.08 -18.35 6.68
C VAL A 48 8.98 -17.23 6.16
N GLU A 49 8.90 -16.91 4.88
CA GLU A 49 9.48 -15.69 4.30
C GLU A 49 8.35 -14.81 3.74
N VAL A 50 8.29 -13.55 4.18
CA VAL A 50 7.33 -12.55 3.71
C VAL A 50 8.05 -11.57 2.80
N THR A 51 7.61 -11.48 1.55
CA THR A 51 8.16 -10.54 0.57
C THR A 51 7.31 -9.27 0.52
N ILE A 52 7.95 -8.13 0.72
CA ILE A 52 7.34 -6.80 0.64
C ILE A 52 8.07 -5.92 -0.37
N THR A 53 7.39 -4.90 -0.88
CA THR A 53 7.97 -3.91 -1.81
C THR A 53 7.51 -2.51 -1.45
N PRO A 54 8.41 -1.51 -1.43
CA PRO A 54 8.04 -0.17 -1.04
C PRO A 54 7.24 0.54 -2.14
N THR A 55 6.34 1.44 -1.75
CA THR A 55 5.59 2.30 -2.70
C THR A 55 6.50 3.24 -3.49
N TYR A 56 7.70 3.54 -2.96
CA TYR A 56 8.81 4.17 -3.67
C TYR A 56 10.14 3.74 -3.03
N SER A 57 11.23 3.73 -3.79
CA SER A 57 12.53 3.14 -3.38
C SER A 57 13.17 3.71 -2.11
N GLY A 58 12.76 4.89 -1.66
CA GLY A 58 13.28 5.57 -0.47
C GLY A 58 12.29 5.68 0.69
N CYS A 59 11.28 4.81 0.73
CA CYS A 59 10.23 4.88 1.75
C CYS A 59 10.79 4.65 3.17
N PRO A 60 10.74 5.65 4.07
CA PRO A 60 11.28 5.52 5.44
C PRO A 60 10.44 4.57 6.29
N ALA A 61 9.16 4.36 5.92
CA ALA A 61 8.24 3.49 6.63
C ALA A 61 8.62 2.00 6.58
N MET A 62 9.49 1.57 5.67
CA MET A 62 9.76 0.15 5.43
C MET A 62 10.32 -0.59 6.66
N ASN A 63 11.19 0.06 7.44
CA ASN A 63 11.74 -0.56 8.66
C ASN A 63 10.64 -0.79 9.70
N MET A 64 9.71 0.15 9.83
CA MET A 64 8.57 0.03 10.75
C MET A 64 7.60 -1.07 10.26
N ILE A 65 7.30 -1.11 8.97
CA ILE A 65 6.47 -2.16 8.37
C ILE A 65 7.08 -3.54 8.61
N THR A 66 8.39 -3.70 8.42
CA THR A 66 9.09 -4.97 8.70
C THR A 66 8.92 -5.39 10.16
N LEU A 67 9.14 -4.48 11.11
CA LEU A 67 9.00 -4.77 12.54
C LEU A 67 7.57 -5.15 12.92
N GLU A 68 6.58 -4.45 12.36
CA GLU A 68 5.16 -4.75 12.60
C GLU A 68 4.75 -6.10 12.00
N ILE A 69 5.28 -6.48 10.83
CA ILE A 69 5.08 -7.81 10.24
C ILE A 69 5.67 -8.89 11.15
N GLU A 70 6.93 -8.74 11.58
CA GLU A 70 7.57 -9.69 12.50
C GLU A 70 6.77 -9.84 13.80
N THR A 71 6.28 -8.71 14.33
CA THR A 71 5.44 -8.69 15.54
C THR A 71 4.10 -9.39 15.32
N ALA A 72 3.44 -9.14 14.20
CA ALA A 72 2.17 -9.77 13.84
C ALA A 72 2.32 -11.29 13.67
N LEU A 73 3.39 -11.73 13.01
CA LEU A 73 3.72 -13.15 12.83
C LEU A 73 4.05 -13.83 14.15
N ALA A 74 4.83 -13.18 15.03
CA ALA A 74 5.13 -13.69 16.36
C ALA A 74 3.85 -13.88 17.19
N ARG A 75 2.92 -12.92 17.15
CA ARG A 75 1.60 -13.04 17.80
C ARG A 75 0.75 -14.17 17.24
N ALA A 76 0.93 -14.49 15.95
CA ALA A 76 0.30 -15.63 15.30
C ALA A 76 1.02 -16.97 15.59
N GLY A 77 2.07 -16.99 16.43
CA GLY A 77 2.83 -18.17 16.81
C GLY A 77 3.96 -18.55 15.84
N ILE A 78 4.44 -17.62 15.02
CA ILE A 78 5.45 -17.82 14.00
C ILE A 78 6.69 -16.99 14.38
N ALA A 79 7.60 -17.56 15.17
CA ALA A 79 8.71 -16.82 15.78
C ALA A 79 9.93 -16.61 14.86
N ASP A 80 10.15 -17.48 13.88
CA ASP A 80 11.35 -17.47 13.00
C ASP A 80 11.01 -17.04 11.56
N ALA A 81 10.08 -16.08 11.41
CA ALA A 81 9.76 -15.54 10.10
C ALA A 81 10.83 -14.54 9.63
N ARG A 82 11.10 -14.52 8.33
CA ARG A 82 11.99 -13.56 7.68
C ARG A 82 11.18 -12.60 6.82
N VAL A 83 11.45 -11.31 6.92
CA VAL A 83 10.90 -10.31 5.99
C VAL A 83 11.96 -9.93 4.97
N LYS A 84 11.58 -9.93 3.69
CA LYS A 84 12.45 -9.62 2.56
C LYS A 84 11.85 -8.46 1.76
N THR A 85 12.58 -7.35 1.69
CA THR A 85 12.21 -6.23 0.84
C THR A 85 12.79 -6.41 -0.57
N VAL A 86 11.95 -6.34 -1.59
CA VAL A 86 12.35 -6.36 -3.00
C VAL A 86 12.06 -5.02 -3.65
N LEU A 87 12.90 -4.61 -4.61
CA LEU A 87 12.72 -3.38 -5.39
C LEU A 87 12.33 -3.66 -6.85
N ALA A 88 12.30 -4.93 -7.25
CA ALA A 88 11.98 -5.38 -8.60
C ALA A 88 10.96 -6.54 -8.55
N PRO A 89 9.84 -6.46 -9.29
CA PRO A 89 9.38 -5.29 -10.05
C PRO A 89 9.07 -4.09 -9.15
N ALA A 90 9.19 -2.87 -9.70
CA ALA A 90 8.83 -1.66 -8.98
C ALA A 90 7.33 -1.68 -8.63
N TRP A 91 6.99 -1.12 -7.47
CA TRP A 91 5.60 -1.01 -7.06
C TRP A 91 4.81 -0.14 -8.02
N THR A 92 3.57 -0.55 -8.28
CA THR A 92 2.64 0.24 -9.07
C THR A 92 1.27 0.32 -8.43
N THR A 93 0.58 1.44 -8.66
CA THR A 93 -0.78 1.66 -8.16
C THR A 93 -1.78 0.60 -8.61
N ASP A 94 -1.52 -0.11 -9.71
CA ASP A 94 -2.37 -1.22 -10.17
C ASP A 94 -2.46 -2.37 -9.14
N TRP A 95 -1.53 -2.44 -8.18
CA TRP A 95 -1.56 -3.43 -7.10
C TRP A 95 -2.46 -3.03 -5.92
N MET A 96 -2.97 -1.80 -5.90
CA MET A 96 -3.88 -1.36 -4.85
C MET A 96 -5.25 -2.00 -4.99
N SER A 97 -5.81 -2.49 -3.89
CA SER A 97 -7.16 -3.06 -3.84
C SER A 97 -8.23 -1.98 -4.08
N ALA A 98 -9.39 -2.38 -4.59
CA ALA A 98 -10.53 -1.47 -4.75
C ALA A 98 -11.00 -0.90 -3.40
N ASP A 99 -10.95 -1.72 -2.36
CA ASP A 99 -11.26 -1.32 -0.98
C ASP A 99 -10.25 -0.29 -0.44
N GLY A 100 -8.95 -0.49 -0.72
CA GLY A 100 -7.90 0.48 -0.38
C GLY A 100 -8.10 1.83 -1.06
N ARG A 101 -8.50 1.83 -2.34
CA ARG A 101 -8.83 3.08 -3.06
C ARG A 101 -10.06 3.78 -2.47
N ALA A 102 -11.07 3.03 -2.02
CA ALA A 102 -12.23 3.59 -1.34
C ALA A 102 -11.86 4.19 0.03
N LYS A 103 -11.12 3.45 0.86
CA LYS A 103 -10.60 3.90 2.16
C LYS A 103 -9.78 5.19 2.04
N LEU A 104 -8.93 5.33 1.02
CA LEU A 104 -8.20 6.57 0.76
C LEU A 104 -9.13 7.76 0.57
N LYS A 105 -10.12 7.60 -0.31
CA LYS A 105 -11.09 8.64 -0.62
C LYS A 105 -11.87 9.05 0.62
N ASP A 106 -12.35 8.09 1.39
CA ASP A 106 -13.11 8.32 2.63
C ASP A 106 -12.24 8.99 3.71
N TYR A 107 -10.94 8.69 3.72
CA TYR A 107 -9.97 9.35 4.59
C TYR A 107 -9.61 10.78 4.13
N GLY A 108 -10.10 11.22 2.97
CA GLY A 108 -9.83 12.55 2.43
C GLY A 108 -8.57 12.65 1.58
N ILE A 109 -7.99 11.52 1.17
CA ILE A 109 -6.87 11.46 0.22
C ILE A 109 -7.44 11.06 -1.15
N ALA A 110 -7.15 11.86 -2.18
CA ALA A 110 -7.56 11.49 -3.53
C ALA A 110 -6.79 10.22 -3.98
N PRO A 111 -7.49 9.13 -4.32
CA PRO A 111 -6.84 7.89 -4.73
C PRO A 111 -6.15 8.07 -6.09
N PRO A 112 -5.12 7.26 -6.41
CA PRO A 112 -4.47 7.34 -7.70
C PRO A 112 -5.48 7.04 -8.80
N LEU A 113 -5.44 7.78 -9.91
CA LEU A 113 -6.24 7.44 -11.07
C LEU A 113 -5.73 6.12 -11.65
N ALA A 114 -6.65 5.26 -12.12
CA ALA A 114 -6.25 4.13 -12.96
C ALA A 114 -5.45 4.68 -14.15
N PRO A 115 -4.49 3.93 -14.73
CA PRO A 115 -3.71 4.38 -15.88
C PRO A 115 -4.62 4.49 -17.12
N SER A 116 -5.42 5.56 -17.21
CA SER A 116 -6.32 5.81 -18.32
C SER A 116 -5.64 6.70 -19.35
N GLY A 117 -4.75 6.07 -20.12
CA GLY A 117 -4.40 6.50 -21.48
C GLY A 117 -3.37 7.63 -21.61
N ARG A 118 -3.09 7.95 -22.88
CA ARG A 118 -2.04 8.90 -23.33
C ARG A 118 -2.09 10.28 -22.67
N ARG A 119 -3.21 10.67 -22.04
CA ARG A 119 -3.40 11.97 -21.38
C ARG A 119 -2.60 12.10 -20.06
N ALA A 120 -2.43 11.01 -19.31
CA ALA A 120 -1.54 11.01 -18.14
C ALA A 120 -0.09 11.33 -18.53
N LEU A 121 0.32 10.98 -19.76
CA LEU A 121 1.63 11.30 -20.33
C LEU A 121 1.83 12.80 -20.61
N PHE A 122 0.75 13.58 -20.70
CA PHE A 122 0.77 15.01 -20.99
C PHE A 122 0.46 15.88 -19.75
N GLY A 123 0.50 15.31 -18.55
CA GLY A 123 0.36 16.07 -17.29
C GLY A 123 -1.05 16.59 -16.98
N ALA A 124 -2.06 16.24 -17.77
CA ALA A 124 -3.45 16.61 -17.53
C ALA A 124 -4.13 15.51 -16.68
N LEU A 125 -3.80 15.45 -15.40
CA LEU A 125 -4.49 14.60 -14.43
C LEU A 125 -5.71 15.36 -13.88
N GLU A 126 -6.91 14.87 -14.17
CA GLU A 126 -8.15 15.40 -13.60
C GLU A 126 -8.39 14.74 -12.24
N ILE A 127 -7.81 15.32 -11.18
CA ILE A 127 -7.94 14.79 -9.82
C ILE A 127 -9.23 15.30 -9.19
N ALA A 128 -10.16 14.39 -8.87
CA ALA A 128 -11.39 14.75 -8.16
C ALA A 128 -11.11 15.04 -6.68
N CYS A 129 -11.69 16.14 -6.17
CA CYS A 129 -11.65 16.48 -4.77
C CYS A 129 -12.35 15.40 -3.93
N PRO A 130 -11.71 14.84 -2.89
CA PRO A 130 -12.31 13.79 -2.07
C PRO A 130 -13.48 14.31 -1.22
N GLN A 131 -13.55 15.63 -0.96
CA GLN A 131 -14.58 16.25 -0.13
C GLN A 131 -15.88 16.55 -0.90
N CYS A 132 -15.77 17.18 -2.08
CA CYS A 132 -16.95 17.65 -2.84
C CYS A 132 -17.11 16.98 -4.22
N GLY A 133 -16.16 16.15 -4.66
CA GLY A 133 -16.19 15.48 -5.96
C GLY A 133 -15.87 16.37 -7.17
N SER A 134 -15.63 17.67 -6.99
CA SER A 134 -15.25 18.57 -8.09
C SER A 134 -13.90 18.19 -8.69
N VAL A 135 -13.80 18.23 -10.02
CA VAL A 135 -12.55 18.05 -10.78
C VAL A 135 -11.81 19.37 -11.03
N ASP A 136 -12.38 20.50 -10.60
CA ASP A 136 -11.73 21.81 -10.66
C ASP A 136 -10.73 21.92 -9.52
N THR A 137 -9.58 21.27 -9.71
CA THR A 137 -8.51 21.17 -8.73
C THR A 137 -7.19 21.65 -9.34
N GLU A 138 -6.28 22.10 -8.48
CA GLU A 138 -4.93 22.50 -8.88
C GLU A 138 -3.90 21.91 -7.93
N GLN A 139 -2.75 21.56 -8.49
CA GLN A 139 -1.61 21.12 -7.73
C GLN A 139 -0.88 22.31 -7.13
N LEU A 140 -0.65 22.26 -5.81
CA LEU A 140 0.12 23.27 -5.10
C LEU A 140 1.58 22.85 -4.93
N SER A 141 1.84 21.54 -4.79
CA SER A 141 3.18 20.98 -4.59
C SER A 141 3.27 19.55 -5.11
N GLU A 142 4.43 19.18 -5.65
CA GLU A 142 4.81 17.79 -6.01
C GLU A 142 4.96 16.87 -4.80
N PHE A 143 5.08 17.46 -3.61
CA PHE A 143 5.27 16.76 -2.34
C PHE A 143 4.20 17.23 -1.35
N GLY A 144 3.42 16.28 -0.84
CA GLY A 144 2.41 16.49 0.20
C GLY A 144 2.93 16.13 1.59
N SER A 145 2.08 15.53 2.41
CA SER A 145 2.45 15.03 3.74
C SER A 145 3.59 14.00 3.71
N THR A 146 3.65 13.18 2.65
CA THR A 146 4.73 12.21 2.42
C THR A 146 5.13 12.15 0.95
N SER A 147 6.29 11.56 0.64
CA SER A 147 6.86 11.58 -0.71
C SER A 147 6.01 10.86 -1.77
N CYS A 148 5.16 9.92 -1.36
CA CYS A 148 4.20 9.25 -2.24
C CYS A 148 2.94 10.09 -2.51
N LYS A 149 2.80 11.25 -1.84
CA LYS A 149 1.65 12.16 -1.98
C LYS A 149 2.05 13.50 -2.59
N ALA A 150 1.12 14.15 -3.27
CA ALA A 150 1.22 15.53 -3.76
C ALA A 150 0.13 16.38 -3.09
N LEU A 151 0.41 17.65 -2.84
CA LEU A 151 -0.57 18.57 -2.25
C LEU A 151 -1.39 19.25 -3.34
N TRP A 152 -2.71 19.16 -3.23
CA TRP A 152 -3.68 19.76 -4.14
C TRP A 152 -4.66 20.67 -3.39
N ARG A 153 -5.36 21.51 -4.14
CA ARG A 153 -6.47 22.32 -3.65
C ARG A 153 -7.64 22.25 -4.62
N CYS A 154 -8.85 22.10 -4.08
CA CYS A 154 -10.06 22.25 -4.87
C CYS A 154 -10.42 23.72 -5.03
N LYS A 155 -10.68 24.20 -6.24
CA LYS A 155 -11.11 25.59 -6.48
C LYS A 155 -12.59 25.81 -6.16
N SER A 156 -13.41 24.75 -6.19
CA SER A 156 -14.83 24.82 -5.88
C SER A 156 -15.11 24.93 -4.37
N CYS A 157 -14.61 23.99 -3.55
CA CYS A 157 -14.82 24.03 -2.09
C CYS A 157 -13.66 24.67 -1.32
N ARG A 158 -12.52 24.96 -1.97
CA ARG A 158 -11.30 25.57 -1.39
C ARG A 158 -10.53 24.70 -0.41
N GLU A 159 -10.96 23.46 -0.17
CA GLU A 159 -10.25 22.52 0.70
C GLU A 159 -8.91 22.08 0.08
N PRO A 160 -7.79 22.12 0.85
CA PRO A 160 -6.56 21.43 0.50
C PRO A 160 -6.71 19.93 0.76
N PHE A 161 -6.08 19.11 -0.07
CA PHE A 161 -6.09 17.65 0.09
C PHE A 161 -4.83 17.01 -0.49
N ASP A 162 -4.47 15.84 0.03
CA ASP A 162 -3.39 15.03 -0.54
C ASP A 162 -3.91 14.17 -1.71
N TYR A 163 -3.12 14.08 -2.77
CA TYR A 163 -3.28 13.12 -3.85
C TYR A 163 -2.21 12.03 -3.74
N PHE A 164 -2.63 10.77 -3.74
CA PHE A 164 -1.69 9.65 -3.75
C PHE A 164 -1.17 9.42 -5.19
N LYS A 165 0.13 9.61 -5.40
CA LYS A 165 0.72 9.66 -6.75
C LYS A 165 0.74 8.30 -7.44
N CYS A 166 0.70 8.35 -8.78
CA CYS A 166 0.94 7.17 -9.61
C CYS A 166 2.44 6.90 -9.72
N HIS A 167 2.82 5.66 -9.47
CA HIS A 167 4.14 5.09 -9.74
C HIS A 167 3.99 3.79 -10.53
#